data_AF-A0A2N6FNJ5-F1
#
_entry.id   AF-A0A2N6FNJ5-F1
#
_cell.length_a   1.000
_cell.length_b   1.000
_cell.length_c   1.000
_cell.angle_alpha   90.00
_cell.angle_beta   90.00
_cell.angle_gamma   90.00
#
_symmetry.space_group_name_H-M   'P 1'
#
loop_
_entity.id
_entity.type
_entity.pdbx_description
1 polymer ?
#
loop_
_entity_poly.entity_id
_entity_poly.type
_entity_poly.pdbx_seq_one_letter_code
_entity_poly.pdbx_strand_id
1 'polypeptide(L)' 'MYTIEEIAKAVQDGTPIEQLYKKFGGFSIYIPKVMPNYEKKVIAEFNGYNHAVLATKYNVSMNTIYKIIRDSKPKQAKLF' A
#
# COMPACT_ATOMS: atom_id res chain seq x y z
N MET A 1 -21.03 -14.14 13.57
CA MET A 1 -20.55 -12.98 12.80
C MET A 1 -19.03 -12.99 12.98
N TYR A 2 -18.25 -13.14 11.91
CA TYR A 2 -16.78 -13.20 12.02
C TYR A 2 -16.23 -11.79 12.20
N THR A 3 -15.17 -11.64 12.99
CA THR A 3 -14.48 -10.34 13.11
C THR A 3 -13.52 -10.15 11.94
N ILE A 4 -13.17 -8.89 11.65
CA ILE A 4 -12.17 -8.56 10.62
C ILE A 4 -10.82 -9.23 10.94
N GLU A 5 -10.49 -9.37 12.22
CA GLU A 5 -9.25 -9.95 12.73
C GLU A 5 -9.13 -11.45 12.39
N GLU A 6 -10.23 -12.19 12.54
CA GLU A 6 -10.28 -13.63 12.20
C GLU A 6 -10.05 -13.86 10.70
N ILE A 7 -10.62 -12.99 9.87
CA ILE A 7 -10.48 -13.06 8.42
C ILE A 7 -9.05 -12.69 8.00
N ALA A 8 -8.51 -11.61 8.57
CA ALA A 8 -7.14 -11.17 8.31
C ALA A 8 -6.12 -12.26 8.66
N LYS A 9 -6.31 -12.94 9.80
CA LYS A 9 -5.45 -14.06 10.22
C LYS A 9 -5.50 -15.21 9.22
N ALA A 10 -6.70 -15.63 8.78
CA ALA A 10 -6.82 -16.73 7.81
C ALA A 10 -6.18 -16.40 6.45
N VAL A 11 -6.25 -15.15 6.00
CA VAL A 11 -5.56 -14.67 4.79
C VAL A 11 -4.04 -14.68 4.99
N GLN A 12 -3.56 -14.23 6.15
CA GLN A 12 -2.13 -14.21 6.47
C GLN A 12 -1.53 -15.62 6.58
N ASP A 13 -2.30 -16.58 7.09
CA ASP A 13 -1.90 -17.99 7.21
C ASP A 13 -1.85 -18.73 5.86
N GLY A 14 -2.20 -18.05 4.75
CA GLY A 14 -2.14 -18.62 3.40
C GLY A 14 -3.27 -19.60 3.10
N THR A 15 -4.41 -19.48 3.79
CA THR A 15 -5.56 -20.35 3.57
C THR A 15 -6.01 -20.29 2.10
N PRO A 16 -6.27 -21.44 1.45
CA PRO A 16 -6.77 -21.47 0.08
C PRO A 16 -8.04 -20.63 -0.10
N ILE A 17 -8.13 -19.93 -1.23
CA ILE A 17 -9.24 -19.02 -1.55
C ILE A 17 -10.61 -19.71 -1.48
N GLU A 18 -10.73 -20.98 -1.90
CA GLU A 18 -12.00 -21.71 -1.83
C GLU A 18 -12.49 -21.91 -0.38
N GLN A 19 -11.55 -22.12 0.55
CA GLN A 19 -11.87 -22.27 1.96
C GLN A 19 -12.24 -20.93 2.59
N LEU A 20 -11.59 -19.84 2.17
CA LEU A 20 -11.95 -18.48 2.58
C LEU A 20 -13.39 -18.15 2.15
N TYR A 21 -13.78 -18.46 0.91
CA TYR A 21 -15.15 -18.24 0.43
C TYR A 21 -16.19 -19.06 1.18
N LYS A 22 -15.91 -20.34 1.44
CA LYS A 22 -16.84 -21.20 2.21
C LYS A 22 -17.03 -20.71 3.64
N LYS A 23 -15.99 -20.17 4.26
CA LYS A 23 -16.00 -19.79 5.68
C LYS A 23 -16.46 -18.36 5.91
N PHE A 24 -16.07 -17.43 5.05
CA PHE A 24 -16.27 -15.98 5.22
C PHE A 24 -17.09 -15.33 4.09
N GLY A 25 -17.63 -16.14 3.16
CA GLY A 25 -18.51 -15.67 2.09
C GLY A 25 -19.75 -14.96 2.63
N GLY A 26 -20.26 -14.00 1.86
CA GLY A 26 -21.39 -13.14 2.24
C GLY A 26 -20.98 -11.78 2.82
N PHE A 27 -19.70 -11.56 3.08
CA PHE A 27 -19.15 -10.26 3.47
C PHE A 27 -18.29 -9.66 2.35
N SER A 28 -18.46 -8.36 2.08
CA SER A 28 -17.60 -7.62 1.15
C SER A 28 -16.46 -6.97 1.93
N ILE A 29 -15.22 -7.26 1.55
CA ILE A 29 -14.02 -6.78 2.23
C ILE A 29 -13.15 -6.06 1.21
N TYR A 30 -12.78 -4.82 1.52
CA TYR A 30 -11.81 -4.07 0.74
C TYR A 30 -10.39 -4.54 1.08
N ILE A 31 -9.68 -5.09 0.09
CA ILE A 31 -8.26 -5.43 0.19
C ILE A 31 -7.45 -4.32 -0.51
N PRO A 32 -6.66 -3.52 0.23
CA PRO A 32 -5.84 -2.48 -0.37
C PRO A 32 -4.78 -3.08 -1.30
N LYS A 33 -4.62 -2.49 -2.49
CA LYS A 33 -3.57 -2.88 -3.44
C LYS A 33 -2.15 -2.64 -2.90
N VAL A 34 -2.00 -1.61 -2.06
CA VAL A 34 -0.72 -1.16 -1.51
C VAL A 34 -0.78 -1.20 0.01
N MET A 35 0.37 -1.46 0.63
CA MET A 35 0.48 -1.42 2.07
C MET A 35 0.03 -0.06 2.64
N PRO A 36 -0.69 -0.05 3.77
CA PRO A 36 -0.96 1.18 4.51
C PRO A 36 0.34 1.94 4.80
N ASN A 37 0.31 3.26 4.67
CA ASN A 37 1.46 4.15 4.93
C ASN A 37 2.70 3.89 4.05
N TYR A 38 2.57 3.22 2.90
CA TYR A 38 3.70 2.99 2.00
C TYR A 38 4.38 4.30 1.56
N GLU A 39 3.64 5.40 1.45
CA GLU A 39 4.17 6.74 1.10
C GLU A 39 5.27 7.21 2.07
N LYS A 40 5.09 6.98 3.38
CA LYS A 40 6.11 7.32 4.38
C LYS A 40 7.37 6.50 4.20
N LYS A 41 7.22 5.22 3.83
CA LYS A 41 8.35 4.33 3.55
C LYS A 41 9.07 4.74 2.26
N VAL A 42 8.31 5.08 1.21
CA VAL A 42 8.85 5.64 -0.04
C VAL A 42 9.73 6.86 0.25
N ILE A 43 9.26 7.80 1.07
CA ILE A 43 10.03 9.01 1.43
C ILE A 43 11.29 8.65 2.21
N ALA A 44 11.20 7.74 3.19
CA ALA A 44 12.34 7.34 4.01
C ALA A 44 13.42 6.56 3.22
N GLU A 45 13.03 5.78 2.23
CA GLU A 45 13.93 4.98 1.39
C GLU A 45 14.43 5.74 0.14
N PHE A 46 13.92 6.94 -0.13
CA PHE A 46 14.28 7.70 -1.32
C PHE A 46 15.69 8.27 -1.25
N ASN A 47 16.51 7.99 -2.26
CA ASN A 47 17.93 8.40 -2.31
C ASN A 47 18.26 9.41 -3.42
N GLY A 48 17.24 10.00 -4.06
CA GLY A 48 17.40 10.94 -5.17
C GLY A 48 17.27 10.30 -6.56
N TYR A 49 17.66 9.04 -6.72
CA TYR A 49 17.75 8.39 -8.04
C TYR A 49 16.96 7.07 -8.14
N ASN A 50 16.53 6.47 -7.03
CA ASN A 50 15.89 5.15 -6.97
C ASN A 50 14.37 5.12 -7.30
N HIS A 51 13.86 6.07 -8.09
CA HIS A 51 12.42 6.14 -8.42
C HIS A 51 11.87 4.83 -9.02
N ALA A 52 12.59 4.25 -9.99
CA ALA A 52 12.17 3.02 -10.66
C ALA A 52 12.15 1.82 -9.71
N VAL A 53 13.17 1.73 -8.84
CA VAL A 53 13.28 0.66 -7.83
C VAL A 53 12.12 0.73 -6.84
N LEU A 54 11.78 1.94 -6.37
CA LEU A 54 10.66 2.14 -5.45
C LEU A 54 9.31 1.84 -6.11
N ALA A 55 9.14 2.21 -7.38
CA ALA A 55 7.92 1.91 -8.14
C ALA A 55 7.68 0.39 -8.23
N THR A 56 8.72 -0.37 -8.55
CA THR A 56 8.67 -1.84 -8.56
C THR A 56 8.43 -2.42 -7.17
N LYS A 57 9.17 -1.96 -6.14
CA LYS A 57 9.07 -2.47 -4.77
C LYS A 57 7.66 -2.33 -4.18
N TYR A 58 7.01 -1.19 -4.42
CA TYR A 58 5.67 -0.91 -3.88
C TYR A 58 4.54 -1.19 -4.87
N ASN A 59 4.85 -1.72 -6.06
CA ASN A 59 3.87 -2.01 -7.12
C ASN A 59 2.97 -0.81 -7.48
N VAL A 60 3.60 0.36 -7.64
CA VAL A 60 2.95 1.62 -8.02
C VAL A 60 3.57 2.22 -9.26
N SER A 61 2.88 3.14 -9.91
CA SER A 61 3.44 3.83 -11.07
C SER A 61 4.61 4.73 -10.67
N MET A 62 5.58 4.90 -11.57
CA MET A 62 6.69 5.82 -11.36
C MET A 62 6.21 7.27 -11.15
N ASN A 63 5.11 7.67 -11.81
CA ASN A 63 4.46 8.97 -11.58
C ASN A 63 3.91 9.10 -10.15
N THR A 64 3.42 8.03 -9.55
CA THR A 64 3.00 8.01 -8.14
C THR A 64 4.18 8.29 -7.22
N ILE A 65 5.33 7.66 -7.47
CA ILE A 65 6.56 7.92 -6.71
C ILE A 65 6.98 9.39 -6.84
N TYR A 66 6.98 9.95 -8.05
CA TYR A 66 7.26 11.38 -8.26
C TYR A 66 6.31 12.30 -7.48
N LYS A 67 5.00 12.00 -7.50
CA LYS A 67 4.01 12.77 -6.73
C LYS A 67 4.29 12.71 -5.23
N ILE A 68 4.52 11.52 -4.68
CA ILE A 68 4.83 11.33 -3.25
C ILE A 68 6.03 12.19 -2.85
N ILE A 69 7.12 12.15 -3.62
CA ILE A 69 8.35 12.91 -3.33
C ILE A 69 8.14 14.41 -3.50
N ARG A 70 7.36 14.83 -4.49
CA ARG A 70 7.04 16.24 -4.70
C ARG A 70 6.20 16.79 -3.56
N ASP A 71 5.18 16.04 -3.16
CA ASP A 71 4.21 16.46 -2.15
C ASP A 71 4.80 16.36 -0.73
N SER A 72 5.88 15.57 -0.54
CA SER A 72 6.63 15.52 0.73
C SER A 72 7.56 16.71 0.96
N LYS A 73 7.91 17.47 -0.10
CA LYS A 73 8.75 18.65 0.05
C LYS A 73 7.90 19.81 0.59
N PRO A 74 8.40 20.60 1.57
CA PRO A 74 7.70 21.80 1.98
C PRO A 74 7.50 22.69 0.76
N LYS A 75 6.26 23.19 0.57
CA LYS A 75 5.97 24.16 -0.49
C LYS A 75 6.90 25.34 -0.24
N GLN A 76 7.92 25.52 -1.11
CA GLN A 76 8.70 26.75 -1.08
C GLN A 76 7.70 27.90 -1.23
N ALA A 77 7.61 28.75 -0.20
CA ALA A 77 6.88 29.99 -0.30
C ALA A 77 7.49 30.71 -1.51
N LYS A 78 6.64 31.06 -2.48
CA LYS A 78 7.07 31.89 -3.61
C LYS A 78 7.66 33.16 -3.02
N LEU A 79 8.99 33.30 -3.08
CA LEU A 79 9.69 34.55 -2.84
C LEU A 79 9.46 35.41 -4.09
N PHE A 80 8.28 36.02 -4.17
CA PHE A 80 7.95 37.13 -5.06
C PHE A 80 7.06 38.10 -4.28
#